data_AF-A0A5E6NLU5-F1
#
_entry.id   AF-A0A5E6NLU5-F1
#
_cell.length_a   1.000
_cell.length_b   1.000
_cell.length_c   1.000
_cell.angle_alpha   90.00
_cell.angle_beta   90.00
_cell.angle_gamma   90.00
#
_symmetry.space_group_name_H-M   'P 1'
#
loop_
_entity.id
_entity.type
_entity.pdbx_description
1 polymer ?
#
loop_
_entity_poly.entity_id
_entity_poly.type
_entity_poly.pdbx_seq_one_letter_code
_entity_poly.pdbx_strand_id
1 'polypeptide(L)'
;MLTKSSPISTQSNLFHSELFSQLDVKDPLIQLANTINWTVFDDAFEQHYSQDNGRPSKPIRLMVGLLLLKQLENLSDERVVLQFKRNPYYQYFCGYSNYMPGMPCNATELVHFRKRIGVKGFNLIFKMSVALHGKQAQESTVLIDTTVQEKNITYPTDAKLAIKIINRLNKLAKRHGIQQRRTYVKEVKNCRLSIRHFRHVKKRAKAKKL
;
A
#
# COMPACT_ATOMS: atom_id res chain seq x y z
N MET A 1 5.54 -16.88 -17.92
CA MET A 1 5.61 -16.25 -19.24
C MET A 1 5.20 -14.79 -19.11
N LEU A 2 6.12 -13.86 -19.41
CA LEU A 2 5.83 -12.43 -19.48
C LEU A 2 4.91 -12.16 -20.68
N THR A 3 3.74 -11.58 -20.43
CA THR A 3 2.91 -11.04 -21.51
C THR A 3 3.45 -9.67 -21.91
N LYS A 4 3.96 -9.56 -23.14
CA LYS A 4 4.34 -8.27 -23.71
C LYS A 4 3.11 -7.37 -23.78
N SER A 5 3.29 -6.10 -23.43
CA SER A 5 2.27 -5.08 -23.63
C SER A 5 1.91 -5.06 -25.12
N SER A 6 0.63 -5.26 -25.44
CA SER A 6 0.18 -5.14 -26.82
C SER A 6 0.40 -3.69 -27.27
N PRO A 7 1.08 -3.43 -28.39
CA PRO A 7 1.09 -2.09 -28.95
C PRO A 7 -0.37 -1.70 -29.20
N ILE A 8 -0.70 -0.42 -29.01
CA ILE A 8 -2.01 0.11 -29.39
C ILE A 8 -2.19 -0.24 -30.87
N SER A 9 -3.09 -1.19 -31.15
CA SER A 9 -3.35 -1.68 -32.50
C SER A 9 -3.76 -0.49 -33.35
N THR A 10 -2.97 -0.15 -34.36
CA THR A 10 -3.32 0.85 -35.38
C THR A 10 -4.34 0.31 -36.39
N GLN A 11 -4.69 -0.97 -36.31
CA GLN A 11 -5.81 -1.53 -37.07
C GLN A 11 -7.11 -1.25 -36.33
N SER A 12 -7.89 -0.34 -36.91
CA SER A 12 -9.28 -0.09 -36.55
C SER A 12 -10.08 -1.38 -36.74
N ASN A 13 -10.65 -1.91 -35.66
CA ASN A 13 -11.58 -3.02 -35.77
C ASN A 13 -12.82 -2.55 -36.53
N LEU A 14 -13.13 -3.18 -37.67
CA LEU A 14 -14.28 -2.83 -38.53
C LEU A 14 -15.61 -2.80 -37.75
N PHE A 15 -15.73 -3.65 -36.71
CA PHE A 15 -16.95 -3.82 -35.91
C PHE A 15 -16.88 -3.16 -34.52
N HIS A 16 -15.74 -2.58 -34.15
CA HIS A 16 -15.56 -1.90 -32.87
C HIS A 16 -14.87 -0.56 -33.12
N SER A 17 -15.61 0.54 -32.95
CA SER A 17 -14.99 1.85 -32.79
C SER A 17 -13.97 1.76 -31.66
N GLU A 18 -12.72 2.14 -31.93
CA GLU A 18 -11.68 2.19 -30.91
C GLU A 18 -12.21 2.99 -29.72
N LEU A 19 -12.06 2.42 -28.52
CA LEU A 19 -12.55 3.00 -27.26
C LEU A 19 -12.10 4.46 -27.12
N PHE A 20 -10.89 4.75 -27.59
CA PHE A 20 -10.28 6.06 -27.58
C PHE A 20 -11.09 7.13 -28.34
N SER A 21 -11.73 6.78 -29.45
CA SER A 21 -12.47 7.74 -30.28
C SER A 21 -13.78 8.21 -29.63
N GLN A 22 -14.27 7.48 -28.62
CA GLN A 22 -15.53 7.77 -27.94
C GLN A 22 -15.34 8.51 -26.61
N LEU A 23 -14.12 8.57 -26.08
CA LEU A 23 -13.83 9.17 -24.78
C LEU A 23 -13.38 10.62 -24.90
N ASP A 24 -13.60 11.41 -23.84
CA ASP A 24 -13.11 12.78 -23.80
C ASP A 24 -11.59 12.79 -23.62
N VAL A 25 -10.88 13.15 -24.69
CA VAL A 25 -9.42 13.27 -24.72
C VAL A 25 -8.89 14.29 -23.70
N LYS A 26 -9.74 15.24 -23.26
CA LYS A 26 -9.39 16.22 -22.23
C LYS A 26 -9.50 15.68 -20.80
N ASP A 27 -10.03 14.47 -20.62
CA ASP A 27 -10.15 13.88 -19.30
C ASP A 27 -8.76 13.72 -18.64
N PRO A 28 -8.59 14.13 -17.36
CA PRO A 28 -7.32 14.06 -16.67
C PRO A 28 -6.70 12.66 -16.64
N LEU A 29 -7.52 11.60 -16.60
CA LEU A 29 -7.03 10.23 -16.54
C LEU A 29 -6.45 9.78 -17.90
N ILE A 30 -7.01 10.26 -19.01
CA ILE A 30 -6.49 10.00 -20.36
C ILE A 30 -5.16 10.73 -20.56
N GLN A 31 -5.09 12.00 -20.15
CA GLN A 31 -3.84 12.77 -20.18
C GLN A 31 -2.76 12.11 -19.32
N LEU A 32 -3.13 11.64 -18.13
CA LEU A 32 -2.22 10.91 -17.25
C LEU A 32 -1.72 9.61 -17.90
N ALA A 33 -2.61 8.83 -18.53
CA ALA A 33 -2.23 7.61 -19.21
C ALA A 33 -1.20 7.85 -20.33
N ASN A 34 -1.32 8.96 -21.05
CA ASN A 34 -0.46 9.32 -22.18
C ASN A 34 0.88 9.95 -21.74
N THR A 35 0.94 10.53 -20.54
CA THR A 35 2.16 11.14 -19.99
C THR A 35 3.06 10.13 -19.28
N ILE A 36 2.50 9.06 -18.72
CA ILE A 36 3.27 8.01 -18.05
C ILE A 36 4.07 7.21 -19.08
N ASN A 37 5.39 7.12 -18.87
CA ASN A 37 6.23 6.20 -19.63
C ASN A 37 6.10 4.77 -19.08
N TRP A 38 5.20 3.98 -19.68
CA TRP A 38 4.89 2.63 -19.23
C TRP A 38 6.01 1.61 -19.48
N THR A 39 6.90 1.84 -20.45
CA THR A 39 7.97 0.88 -20.78
C THR A 39 8.95 0.70 -19.62
N VAL A 40 9.13 1.75 -18.81
CA VAL A 40 9.97 1.70 -17.60
C VAL A 40 9.49 0.63 -16.62
N PHE A 41 8.18 0.38 -16.54
CA PHE A 41 7.63 -0.67 -15.68
C PHE A 41 7.77 -2.05 -16.30
N ASP A 42 7.60 -2.16 -17.61
CA ASP A 42 7.81 -3.41 -18.34
C ASP A 42 9.26 -3.89 -18.13
N ASP A 43 10.25 -3.02 -18.37
CA ASP A 43 11.67 -3.32 -18.21
C ASP A 43 12.04 -3.63 -16.74
N ALA A 44 11.55 -2.83 -15.80
CA ALA A 44 11.91 -2.98 -14.39
C ALA A 44 11.30 -4.24 -13.75
N PHE A 45 10.10 -4.65 -14.19
CA PHE A 45 9.40 -5.79 -13.63
C PHE A 45 9.59 -7.08 -14.42
N GLU A 46 10.19 -7.04 -15.61
CA GLU A 46 10.54 -8.22 -16.42
C GLU A 46 11.29 -9.28 -15.59
N GLN A 47 12.22 -8.87 -14.72
CA GLN A 47 12.98 -9.76 -13.83
C GLN A 47 12.12 -10.67 -12.94
N HIS A 48 10.84 -10.31 -12.71
CA HIS A 48 9.90 -11.06 -11.89
C HIS A 48 9.06 -12.08 -12.69
N TYR A 49 9.33 -12.22 -13.99
CA TYR A 49 8.60 -13.10 -14.89
C TYR A 49 9.57 -13.94 -15.72
N SER A 50 9.28 -15.23 -15.84
CA SER A 50 9.99 -16.10 -16.79
C SER A 50 9.49 -15.82 -18.22
N GLN A 51 10.40 -15.83 -19.20
CA GLN A 51 10.05 -15.60 -20.61
C GLN A 51 9.20 -16.74 -21.17
N ASP A 52 9.65 -17.99 -21.06
CA ASP A 52 9.01 -19.10 -21.80
C ASP A 52 8.21 -20.10 -20.95
N ASN A 53 8.30 -20.03 -19.62
CA ASN A 53 7.71 -21.05 -18.75
C ASN A 53 6.52 -20.53 -17.91
N GLY A 54 5.52 -21.40 -17.74
CA GLY A 54 4.34 -21.19 -16.89
C GLY A 54 3.21 -20.37 -17.51
N ARG A 55 2.13 -20.21 -16.75
CA ARG A 55 0.93 -19.45 -17.17
C ARG A 55 1.31 -18.01 -17.58
N PRO A 56 0.75 -17.48 -18.68
CA PRO A 56 0.96 -16.09 -19.06
C PRO A 56 0.50 -15.16 -17.94
N SER A 57 1.35 -14.19 -17.61
CA SER A 57 0.99 -13.15 -16.66
C SER A 57 -0.08 -12.22 -17.22
N LYS A 58 -0.69 -11.44 -16.35
CA LYS A 58 -1.41 -10.24 -16.79
C LYS A 58 -0.40 -9.18 -17.27
N PRO A 59 -0.78 -8.30 -18.21
CA PRO A 59 0.07 -7.19 -18.64
C PRO A 59 0.51 -6.33 -17.45
N ILE A 60 1.77 -5.92 -17.42
CA ILE A 60 2.31 -5.11 -16.32
C ILE A 60 1.59 -3.76 -16.24
N ARG A 61 1.35 -3.11 -17.39
CA ARG A 61 0.55 -1.87 -17.47
C ARG A 61 -0.81 -2.00 -16.79
N LEU A 62 -1.52 -3.12 -16.98
CA LEU A 62 -2.79 -3.37 -16.30
C LEU A 62 -2.60 -3.42 -14.78
N MET A 63 -1.61 -4.18 -14.30
CA MET A 63 -1.40 -4.37 -12.86
C MET A 63 -0.97 -3.07 -12.17
N VAL A 64 -0.04 -2.32 -12.78
CA VAL A 64 0.41 -1.02 -12.27
C VAL A 64 -0.72 0.01 -12.36
N GLY A 65 -1.46 0.01 -13.47
CA GLY A 65 -2.59 0.91 -13.69
C GLY A 65 -3.67 0.74 -12.62
N LEU A 66 -4.06 -0.50 -12.30
CA LEU A 66 -5.02 -0.79 -11.22
C LEU A 66 -4.50 -0.35 -9.85
N LEU A 67 -3.19 -0.49 -9.56
CA LEU A 67 -2.61 -0.01 -8.30
C LEU A 67 -2.62 1.52 -8.19
N LEU A 68 -2.37 2.23 -9.30
CA LEU A 68 -2.44 3.69 -9.35
C LEU A 68 -3.88 4.17 -9.18
N LEU A 69 -4.82 3.62 -9.94
CA LEU A 69 -6.25 3.93 -9.85
C LEU A 69 -6.79 3.69 -8.44
N LYS A 70 -6.36 2.59 -7.79
CA LYS A 70 -6.68 2.31 -6.39
C LYS A 70 -6.32 3.47 -5.47
N GLN A 71 -5.12 4.03 -5.64
CA GLN A 71 -4.59 5.07 -4.78
C GLN A 71 -5.21 6.44 -5.09
N LEU A 72 -5.39 6.75 -6.38
CA LEU A 72 -6.01 8.00 -6.84
C LEU A 72 -7.45 8.15 -6.32
N GLU A 73 -8.19 7.05 -6.31
CA GLU A 73 -9.64 7.05 -6.01
C GLU A 73 -9.96 6.52 -4.61
N ASN A 74 -8.92 6.18 -3.84
CA ASN A 74 -9.02 5.61 -2.49
C ASN A 74 -9.97 4.39 -2.41
N LEU A 75 -9.79 3.43 -3.33
CA LEU A 75 -10.65 2.26 -3.48
C LEU A 75 -10.01 0.99 -2.89
N SER A 76 -10.83 -0.03 -2.61
CA SER A 76 -10.35 -1.39 -2.27
C SER A 76 -10.00 -2.17 -3.55
N ASP A 77 -9.19 -3.23 -3.44
CA ASP A 77 -8.80 -4.04 -4.59
C ASP A 77 -10.02 -4.58 -5.36
N GLU A 78 -11.04 -5.07 -4.66
CA GLU A 78 -12.29 -5.54 -5.25
C GLU A 78 -13.07 -4.44 -5.98
N ARG A 79 -13.14 -3.25 -5.36
CA ARG A 79 -13.84 -2.10 -5.93
C ARG A 79 -13.15 -1.57 -7.18
N VAL A 80 -11.82 -1.54 -7.22
CA VAL A 80 -11.07 -1.08 -8.40
C VAL A 80 -11.34 -2.01 -9.58
N VAL A 81 -11.29 -3.32 -9.36
CA VAL A 81 -11.56 -4.30 -10.43
C VAL A 81 -13.02 -4.20 -10.91
N LEU A 82 -13.96 -3.98 -9.98
CA LEU A 82 -15.37 -3.75 -10.34
C LEU A 82 -15.56 -2.46 -11.13
N GLN A 83 -14.87 -1.39 -10.74
CA GLN A 83 -14.94 -0.09 -11.41
C GLN A 83 -14.28 -0.14 -12.78
N PHE A 84 -13.20 -0.89 -12.96
CA PHE A 84 -12.61 -1.16 -14.27
C PHE A 84 -13.64 -1.76 -15.23
N LYS A 85 -14.43 -2.74 -14.77
CA LYS A 85 -15.48 -3.37 -15.61
C LYS A 85 -16.53 -2.34 -16.05
N ARG A 86 -16.84 -1.36 -15.20
CA ARG A 86 -17.91 -0.37 -15.42
C ARG A 86 -17.43 0.89 -16.15
N ASN A 87 -16.16 1.25 -16.02
CA ASN A 87 -15.63 2.53 -16.44
C ASN A 87 -14.63 2.38 -17.61
N PRO A 88 -15.01 2.82 -18.84
CA PRO A 88 -14.11 2.87 -20.00
C PRO A 88 -12.78 3.60 -19.76
N TYR A 89 -12.79 4.69 -19.00
CA TYR A 89 -11.56 5.47 -18.74
C TYR A 89 -10.51 4.65 -17.97
N TYR A 90 -10.94 3.75 -17.09
CA TYR A 90 -10.03 2.87 -16.35
C TYR A 90 -9.41 1.81 -17.27
N GLN A 91 -10.17 1.32 -18.24
CA GLN A 91 -9.68 0.38 -19.24
C GLN A 91 -8.65 1.03 -20.15
N TYR A 92 -8.92 2.26 -20.59
CA TYR A 92 -7.97 3.07 -21.36
C TYR A 92 -6.66 3.30 -20.58
N PHE A 93 -6.77 3.73 -19.32
CA PHE A 93 -5.61 3.95 -18.45
C PHE A 93 -4.72 2.71 -18.36
N CYS A 94 -5.33 1.53 -18.22
CA CYS A 94 -4.66 0.24 -18.16
C CYS A 94 -4.18 -0.30 -19.53
N GLY A 95 -4.39 0.43 -20.63
CA GLY A 95 -3.86 0.10 -21.96
C GLY A 95 -4.75 -0.79 -22.83
N TYR A 96 -6.05 -0.83 -22.57
CA TYR A 96 -7.00 -1.53 -23.45
C TYR A 96 -7.43 -0.61 -24.60
N SER A 97 -7.38 -1.15 -25.83
CA SER A 97 -7.81 -0.44 -27.05
C SER A 97 -9.32 -0.48 -27.27
N ASN A 98 -9.98 -1.54 -26.78
CA ASN A 98 -11.41 -1.77 -26.92
C ASN A 98 -12.05 -1.96 -25.55
N TYR A 99 -13.32 -1.59 -25.44
CA TYR A 99 -14.10 -1.84 -24.23
C TYR A 99 -14.31 -3.35 -24.02
N MET A 100 -13.94 -3.83 -22.85
CA MET A 100 -14.15 -5.21 -22.42
C MET A 100 -15.14 -5.22 -21.23
N PRO A 101 -16.35 -5.78 -21.38
CA PRO A 101 -17.37 -5.82 -20.32
C PRO A 101 -17.11 -6.92 -19.27
N GLY A 102 -15.85 -7.06 -18.83
CA GLY A 102 -15.39 -8.13 -17.94
C GLY A 102 -14.42 -7.65 -16.87
N MET A 103 -14.27 -8.45 -15.82
CA MET A 103 -13.25 -8.20 -14.80
C MET A 103 -11.87 -8.55 -15.36
N PRO A 104 -10.86 -7.67 -15.25
CA PRO A 104 -9.55 -7.88 -15.88
C PRO A 104 -8.74 -8.97 -15.17
N CYS A 105 -8.89 -9.10 -13.85
CA CYS A 105 -8.19 -10.04 -12.99
C CYS A 105 -9.02 -10.31 -11.71
N ASN A 106 -8.65 -11.34 -10.94
CA ASN A 106 -9.16 -11.47 -9.57
C ASN A 106 -8.48 -10.44 -8.65
N ALA A 107 -9.19 -9.86 -7.67
CA ALA A 107 -8.63 -8.90 -6.72
C ALA A 107 -7.40 -9.46 -5.96
N THR A 108 -7.36 -10.77 -5.72
CA THR A 108 -6.24 -11.46 -5.08
C THR A 108 -4.96 -11.39 -5.93
N GLU A 109 -5.07 -11.30 -7.25
CA GLU A 109 -3.92 -11.15 -8.14
C GLU A 109 -3.17 -9.83 -7.88
N LEU A 110 -3.88 -8.76 -7.49
CA LEU A 110 -3.25 -7.51 -7.07
C LEU A 110 -2.42 -7.70 -5.80
N VAL A 111 -2.92 -8.48 -4.83
CA VAL A 111 -2.16 -8.82 -3.61
C VAL A 111 -0.87 -9.57 -3.96
N HIS A 112 -0.96 -10.56 -4.86
CA HIS A 112 0.20 -11.32 -5.31
C HIS A 112 1.19 -10.46 -6.09
N PHE A 113 0.71 -9.55 -6.93
CA PHE A 113 1.56 -8.62 -7.67
C PHE A 113 2.32 -7.68 -6.74
N ARG A 114 1.65 -7.09 -5.75
CA ARG A 114 2.29 -6.26 -4.72
C ARG A 114 3.38 -7.02 -3.95
N LYS A 115 3.12 -8.28 -3.58
CA LYS A 115 4.11 -9.13 -2.93
C LYS A 115 5.30 -9.44 -3.83
N ARG A 116 5.07 -9.60 -5.14
CA ARG A 116 6.09 -9.92 -6.14
C ARG A 116 7.05 -8.76 -6.38
N ILE A 117 6.53 -7.56 -6.62
CA ILE A 117 7.36 -6.37 -6.88
C ILE A 117 8.03 -5.84 -5.59
N GLY A 118 7.42 -6.12 -4.44
CA GLY A 118 7.91 -5.72 -3.12
C GLY A 118 8.05 -4.20 -2.95
N VAL A 119 8.84 -3.81 -1.95
CA VAL A 119 9.08 -2.39 -1.62
C VAL A 119 9.81 -1.66 -2.74
N LYS A 120 10.79 -2.32 -3.38
CA LYS A 120 11.58 -1.72 -4.46
C LYS A 120 10.71 -1.34 -5.66
N GLY A 121 9.78 -2.23 -6.06
CA GLY A 121 8.89 -1.93 -7.17
C GLY A 121 7.84 -0.88 -6.84
N PHE A 122 7.32 -0.86 -5.61
CA PHE A 122 6.44 0.23 -5.16
C PHE A 122 7.15 1.58 -5.16
N ASN A 123 8.40 1.63 -4.69
CA ASN A 123 9.19 2.85 -4.72
C ASN A 123 9.42 3.35 -6.15
N LEU A 124 9.52 2.47 -7.14
CA LEU A 124 9.62 2.86 -8.54
C LEU A 124 8.33 3.51 -9.04
N ILE A 125 7.16 2.90 -8.76
CA ILE A 125 5.85 3.47 -9.09
C ILE A 125 5.70 4.86 -8.44
N PHE A 126 6.06 4.97 -7.17
CA PHE A 126 6.02 6.24 -6.44
C PHE A 126 7.01 7.28 -7.00
N LYS A 127 8.23 6.86 -7.35
CA LYS A 127 9.22 7.76 -7.98
C LYS A 127 8.70 8.31 -9.31
N MET A 128 8.05 7.48 -10.11
CA MET A 128 7.41 7.92 -11.35
C MET A 128 6.30 8.94 -11.07
N SER A 129 5.42 8.69 -10.09
CA SER A 129 4.36 9.66 -9.76
C SER A 129 4.93 11.00 -9.29
N VAL A 130 6.01 11.00 -8.51
CA VAL A 130 6.69 12.23 -8.09
C VAL A 130 7.33 12.94 -9.30
N ALA A 131 7.96 12.19 -10.19
CA ALA A 131 8.61 12.75 -11.38
C ALA A 131 7.62 13.44 -12.34
N LEU A 132 6.36 12.98 -12.40
CA LEU A 132 5.31 13.61 -13.22
C LEU A 132 5.02 15.06 -12.77
N HIS A 133 5.23 15.40 -11.50
CA HIS A 133 5.08 16.77 -11.00
C HIS A 133 6.26 17.70 -11.39
N GLY A 134 7.31 17.17 -12.04
CA GLY A 134 8.39 17.95 -12.64
C GLY A 134 9.06 18.94 -11.68
N LYS A 135 9.11 20.22 -12.07
CA LYS A 135 9.72 21.30 -11.28
C LYS A 135 9.00 21.56 -9.94
N GLN A 136 7.71 21.24 -9.84
CA GLN A 136 6.95 21.39 -8.59
C GLN A 136 7.33 20.34 -7.54
N ALA A 137 7.98 19.24 -7.93
CA ALA A 137 8.51 18.25 -7.00
C ALA A 137 9.85 18.67 -6.35
N GLN A 138 10.53 19.68 -6.91
CA GLN A 138 11.79 20.21 -6.39
C GLN A 138 11.56 21.37 -5.43
N GLU A 139 10.78 21.13 -4.36
CA GLU A 139 10.70 22.09 -3.27
C GLU A 139 11.96 21.98 -2.40
N SER A 140 12.57 23.12 -2.06
CA SER A 140 13.75 23.16 -1.18
C SER A 140 13.46 22.64 0.23
N THR A 141 12.19 22.64 0.63
CA THR A 141 11.71 22.23 1.94
C THR A 141 10.58 21.22 1.76
N VAL A 142 10.82 19.96 2.15
CA VAL A 142 9.77 18.95 2.15
C VAL A 142 9.01 19.03 3.47
N LEU A 143 7.85 19.69 3.46
CA LEU A 143 6.89 19.61 4.57
C LEU A 143 6.16 18.27 4.50
N ILE A 144 6.79 17.25 5.09
CA ILE A 144 6.14 15.95 5.31
C ILE A 144 5.15 16.16 6.45
N ASP A 145 3.96 16.64 6.12
CA ASP A 145 2.84 16.61 7.06
C ASP A 145 2.46 15.14 7.21
N THR A 146 3.05 14.47 8.20
CA THR A 146 2.62 13.13 8.55
C THR A 146 1.21 13.28 9.08
N THR A 147 0.21 13.08 8.21
CA THR A 147 -1.15 12.73 8.65
C THR A 147 -0.99 11.74 9.79
N VAL A 148 -1.69 11.99 10.90
CA VAL A 148 -1.52 11.27 12.17
C VAL A 148 -1.60 9.77 11.89
N GLN A 149 -0.46 9.15 11.57
CA GLN A 149 -0.35 7.72 11.60
C GLN A 149 -0.66 7.40 13.04
N GLU A 150 -1.63 6.52 13.24
CA GLU A 150 -1.78 5.84 14.51
C GLU A 150 -0.43 5.17 14.78
N LYS A 151 0.47 5.91 15.46
CA LYS A 151 1.69 5.36 15.99
C LYS A 151 1.21 4.13 16.77
N ASN A 152 1.97 3.05 16.70
CA ASN A 152 1.74 1.85 17.52
C ASN A 152 2.02 2.17 19.00
N ILE A 153 1.27 3.11 19.54
CA ILE A 153 1.21 3.54 20.92
C ILE A 153 0.01 2.79 21.44
N THR A 154 0.26 1.78 22.29
CA THR A 154 -0.83 1.36 23.14
C THR A 154 -1.28 2.57 23.94
N TYR A 155 -2.59 2.83 23.97
CA TYR A 155 -3.20 3.82 24.86
C TYR A 155 -2.52 3.77 26.24
N PRO A 156 -1.82 4.84 26.66
CA PRO A 156 -1.06 4.81 27.89
C PRO A 156 -2.05 4.82 29.05
N THR A 157 -2.19 3.68 29.73
CA THR A 157 -2.60 3.70 31.13
C THR A 157 -1.35 3.93 31.97
N ASP A 158 -1.45 4.73 33.03
CA ASP A 158 -0.33 5.06 33.92
C ASP A 158 0.39 3.80 34.40
N ALA A 159 -0.36 2.74 34.70
CA ALA A 159 0.18 1.43 35.05
C ALA A 159 1.04 0.81 33.93
N LYS A 160 0.60 0.87 32.66
CA LYS A 160 1.37 0.34 31.53
C LYS A 160 2.64 1.15 31.29
N LEU A 161 2.59 2.46 31.52
CA LEU A 161 3.76 3.35 31.45
C LEU A 161 4.77 3.04 32.55
N ALA A 162 4.33 2.93 33.81
CA ALA A 162 5.18 2.58 34.95
C ALA A 162 5.89 1.23 34.76
N ILE A 163 5.16 0.21 34.29
CA ILE A 163 5.74 -1.11 33.96
C ILE A 163 6.84 -0.99 32.89
N LYS A 164 6.62 -0.13 31.87
CA LYS A 164 7.59 0.10 30.79
C LYS A 164 8.85 0.79 31.31
N ILE A 165 8.71 1.76 32.20
CA ILE A 165 9.81 2.48 32.86
C ILE A 165 10.66 1.51 33.68
N ILE A 166 10.05 0.72 34.57
CA ILE A 166 10.77 -0.24 35.43
C ILE A 166 11.54 -1.26 34.59
N ASN A 167 10.91 -1.81 33.55
CA ASN A 167 11.59 -2.77 32.65
C ASN A 167 12.76 -2.12 31.90
N ARG A 168 12.65 -0.84 31.51
CA ARG A 168 13.73 -0.11 30.83
C ARG A 168 14.88 0.18 31.79
N LEU A 169 14.61 0.62 33.01
CA LEU A 169 15.62 0.86 34.06
C LEU A 169 16.38 -0.43 34.39
N ASN A 170 15.69 -1.57 34.55
CA ASN A 170 16.34 -2.86 34.78
C ASN A 170 17.24 -3.30 33.61
N LYS A 171 16.86 -3.02 32.36
CA LYS A 171 17.72 -3.27 31.19
C LYS A 171 18.97 -2.38 31.20
N LEU A 172 18.82 -1.10 31.54
CA LEU A 172 19.94 -0.16 31.61
C LEU A 172 20.90 -0.52 32.75
N ALA A 173 20.38 -0.85 33.94
CA ALA A 173 21.21 -1.26 35.07
C ALA A 173 22.07 -2.49 34.74
N LYS A 174 21.50 -3.50 34.05
CA LYS A 174 22.26 -4.64 33.55
C LYS A 174 23.32 -4.26 32.53
N ARG A 175 23.02 -3.34 31.60
CA ARG A 175 23.97 -2.87 30.57
C ARG A 175 25.15 -2.13 31.20
N HIS A 176 24.92 -1.37 32.26
CA HIS A 176 25.95 -0.55 32.92
C HIS A 176 26.55 -1.22 34.18
N GLY A 177 26.21 -2.48 34.47
CA GLY A 177 26.75 -3.22 35.62
C GLY A 177 26.35 -2.66 36.99
N ILE A 178 25.29 -1.86 37.07
CA ILE A 178 24.84 -1.22 38.33
C ILE A 178 24.13 -2.27 39.19
N GLN A 179 24.65 -2.52 40.39
CA GLN A 179 23.98 -3.37 41.37
C GLN A 179 22.75 -2.67 41.95
N GLN A 180 21.57 -3.20 41.65
CA GLN A 180 20.31 -2.69 42.18
C GLN A 180 19.95 -3.42 43.48
N ARG A 181 19.66 -2.68 44.55
CA ARG A 181 19.17 -3.24 45.83
C ARG A 181 17.88 -4.05 45.65
N ARG A 182 17.00 -3.65 44.73
CA ARG A 182 15.74 -4.33 44.41
C ARG A 182 15.34 -4.04 42.97
N THR A 183 14.91 -5.08 42.24
CA THR A 183 14.57 -4.98 40.81
C THR A 183 13.06 -4.86 40.54
N TYR A 184 12.23 -5.01 41.57
CA TYR A 184 10.76 -4.93 41.53
C TYR A 184 10.04 -5.85 40.53
N VAL A 185 10.76 -6.78 39.88
CA VAL A 185 10.23 -7.62 38.79
C VAL A 185 9.05 -8.49 39.24
N LYS A 186 9.15 -9.09 40.44
CA LYS A 186 8.08 -9.91 41.02
C LYS A 186 6.84 -9.08 41.40
N GLU A 187 7.06 -7.92 42.02
CA GLU A 187 5.97 -7.01 42.43
C GLU A 187 5.23 -6.44 41.23
N VAL A 188 5.96 -6.04 40.18
CA VAL A 188 5.38 -5.59 38.91
C VAL A 188 4.50 -6.67 38.27
N LYS A 189 4.93 -7.93 38.29
CA LYS A 189 4.13 -9.06 37.78
C LYS A 189 2.83 -9.21 38.56
N ASN A 190 2.88 -9.12 39.88
CA ASN A 190 1.72 -9.23 40.76
C ASN A 190 0.74 -8.07 40.55
N CYS A 191 1.24 -6.82 40.51
CA CYS A 191 0.42 -5.64 40.25
C CYS A 191 -0.28 -5.71 38.89
N ARG A 192 0.44 -6.15 37.85
CA ARG A 192 -0.13 -6.36 36.51
C ARG A 192 -1.27 -7.38 36.51
N LEU A 193 -1.15 -8.48 37.26
CA LEU A 193 -2.21 -9.48 37.38
C LEU A 193 -3.45 -8.91 38.11
N SER A 194 -3.23 -8.12 39.16
CA SER A 194 -4.30 -7.45 39.91
C SER A 194 -5.10 -6.45 39.05
N ILE A 195 -4.44 -5.75 38.12
CA ILE A 195 -5.07 -4.76 37.24
C ILE A 195 -5.87 -5.40 36.09
N ARG A 196 -5.66 -6.69 35.77
CA ARG A 196 -6.30 -7.38 34.62
C ARG A 196 -7.83 -7.28 34.61
N HIS A 197 -8.47 -7.22 35.78
CA HIS A 197 -9.93 -7.18 35.93
C HIS A 197 -10.47 -5.79 36.28
N PHE A 198 -9.81 -4.70 35.86
CA PHE A 198 -10.23 -3.33 36.20
C PHE A 198 -11.65 -2.97 35.73
N ARG A 199 -12.17 -3.66 34.69
CA ARG A 199 -13.55 -3.48 34.18
C ARG A 199 -14.60 -4.23 35.00
N HIS A 200 -14.21 -5.17 35.85
CA HIS A 200 -15.13 -5.95 36.67
C HIS A 200 -15.55 -5.16 37.90
N VAL A 201 -16.86 -4.94 38.08
CA VAL A 201 -17.45 -4.04 39.10
C VAL A 201 -16.86 -4.26 40.50
N LYS A 202 -16.80 -5.51 40.98
CA LYS A 202 -16.26 -5.85 42.31
C LYS A 202 -14.73 -5.73 42.45
N LYS A 203 -13.98 -5.74 41.34
CA LYS A 203 -12.50 -5.71 41.33
C LYS A 203 -11.93 -4.34 40.93
N ARG A 204 -12.78 -3.42 40.45
CA ARG A 204 -12.41 -2.06 40.03
C ARG A 204 -11.79 -1.22 41.16
N ALA A 205 -12.28 -1.35 42.39
CA ALA A 205 -11.75 -0.60 43.54
C ALA A 205 -10.30 -1.02 43.89
N LYS A 206 -9.97 -2.31 43.79
CA LYS A 206 -8.59 -2.81 43.97
C LYS A 206 -7.65 -2.36 42.86
N ALA A 207 -8.15 -2.27 41.62
CA ALA A 207 -7.36 -1.85 40.47
C ALA A 207 -7.07 -0.33 40.43
N LYS A 208 -7.87 0.51 41.11
CA LYS A 208 -7.63 1.97 41.22
C LYS A 208 -6.62 2.37 42.29
N LYS A 209 -6.33 1.48 43.25
CA LYS A 209 -5.42 1.75 44.38
C LYS A 209 -3.95 1.40 44.07
N LEU A 210 -3.69 0.84 42.89
CA LEU A 210 -2.39 0.37 42.41
C LEU A 210 -1.92 1.24 41.24
#